data_AF-A0ABC8ZTH1-F1
#
_entry.id   AF-A0ABC8ZTH1-F1
#
_cell.length_a   1.000
_cell.length_b   1.000
_cell.length_c   1.000
_cell.angle_alpha   90.00
_cell.angle_beta   90.00
_cell.angle_gamma   90.00
#
_symmetry.space_group_name_H-M   'P 1'
#
loop_
_entity.id
_entity.type
_entity.pdbx_description
1 polymer ?
#
loop_
_entity_poly.entity_id
_entity_poly.type
_entity_poly.pdbx_seq_one_letter_code
_entity_poly.pdbx_strand_id
1 'polypeptide(L)'
;MLCSWRYLNRVLRYDVREDCATNQGIDRAETRTVKEVILSDPVDYVHPMYIIKNTTHRDGAIHKSNFGLLKSHHITERDETRLEPMELSGPTDDCHPDWERCIVHYSSHMMQIFSLKFAQIPIDRNPVELYGYIAVRDCRDSLLNYIVNCSRDDPITVQQGSLIEMTGPKRGISMRFSVLLEFDMRIRNGGKEEDDLQLIDGASEVSELTTPHRPYTERINGESGAVDITSAFLHKAVEATIEVVISEVHSCFSLSLSSLVFIRGLQKEIQLFHGTIGESCALRRFVIAVRIDTWMHLKFRIGQKGSRTDLEHYCSFEANNHGCADQQIMFDVACVSAKVTWSTVPF
;
A
#
# COMPACT_ATOMS: atom_id res chain seq x y z
N MET A 1 19.21 41.21 22.55
CA MET A 1 20.56 40.80 22.08
C MET A 1 20.34 39.59 21.17
N LEU A 2 20.07 39.70 19.87
CA LEU A 2 20.91 40.13 18.73
C LEU A 2 22.24 39.36 18.58
N CYS A 3 22.41 38.82 17.36
CA CYS A 3 23.58 38.16 16.72
C CYS A 3 23.79 36.66 17.06
N SER A 4 24.07 35.75 16.12
CA SER A 4 24.45 35.86 14.70
C SER A 4 24.30 34.51 13.98
N TRP A 5 23.66 34.51 12.82
CA TRP A 5 23.77 33.51 11.76
C TRP A 5 25.08 33.69 10.98
N ARG A 6 25.75 32.58 10.55
CA ARG A 6 26.34 32.36 9.20
C ARG A 6 27.35 31.19 9.17
N TYR A 7 27.45 30.60 7.96
CA TYR A 7 28.43 29.63 7.43
C TYR A 7 28.21 28.15 7.82
N LEU A 8 28.16 27.16 6.93
CA LEU A 8 28.68 27.03 5.55
C LEU A 8 27.72 26.23 4.64
N ASN A 9 27.47 26.76 3.44
CA ASN A 9 27.09 26.00 2.24
C ASN A 9 28.36 25.79 1.40
N ARG A 10 28.67 24.56 0.97
CA ARG A 10 29.65 24.30 -0.09
C ARG A 10 29.05 23.30 -1.07
N VAL A 11 28.53 23.85 -2.17
CA VAL A 11 28.09 23.16 -3.37
C VAL A 11 29.33 22.86 -4.22
N LEU A 12 29.55 21.60 -4.60
CA LEU A 12 30.47 21.21 -5.66
C LEU A 12 29.68 21.17 -6.98
N ARG A 13 29.87 22.19 -7.82
CA ARG A 13 29.47 22.16 -9.23
C ARG A 13 30.65 21.59 -10.03
N TYR A 14 30.42 20.53 -10.78
CA TYR A 14 31.34 20.07 -11.83
C TYR A 14 30.97 20.77 -13.14
N ASP A 15 31.95 21.46 -13.71
CA ASP A 15 31.91 22.17 -14.98
C ASP A 15 32.37 21.21 -16.08
N VAL A 16 31.56 20.93 -17.09
CA VAL A 16 31.97 20.20 -18.30
C VAL A 16 32.01 21.21 -19.44
N ARG A 17 33.23 21.53 -19.89
CA ARG A 17 33.48 22.35 -21.08
C ARG A 17 33.28 21.50 -22.33
N GLU A 18 32.40 21.98 -23.21
CA GLU A 18 32.32 21.56 -24.62
C GLU A 18 33.45 22.24 -25.40
N ASP A 19 34.29 21.46 -26.09
CA ASP A 19 35.16 21.95 -27.16
C ASP A 19 34.73 21.31 -28.49
N CYS A 20 34.35 22.16 -29.43
CA CYS A 20 33.98 21.83 -30.79
C CYS A 20 35.22 21.91 -31.69
N ALA A 21 35.60 20.81 -32.34
CA ALA A 21 36.56 20.84 -33.44
C ALA A 21 36.18 19.84 -34.53
N THR A 22 35.93 20.38 -35.72
CA THR A 22 35.65 19.69 -36.98
C THR A 22 36.96 19.18 -37.59
N ASN A 23 36.96 17.99 -38.21
CA ASN A 23 37.75 17.70 -39.41
C ASN A 23 37.23 16.45 -40.14
N GLN A 24 37.12 16.58 -41.46
CA GLN A 24 36.67 15.58 -42.43
C GLN A 24 37.76 14.53 -42.73
N GLY A 25 37.34 13.31 -43.06
CA GLY A 25 38.18 12.28 -43.69
C GLY A 25 37.41 10.98 -43.90
N ILE A 26 37.09 10.69 -45.16
CA ILE A 26 36.34 9.51 -45.63
C ILE A 26 37.25 8.28 -45.63
N ASP A 27 36.79 7.13 -45.10
CA ASP A 27 37.04 5.85 -45.78
C ASP A 27 35.95 4.82 -45.48
N ARG A 28 35.55 4.08 -46.52
CA ARG A 28 34.46 3.09 -46.54
C ARG A 28 35.02 1.72 -46.15
N ALA A 29 34.48 1.13 -45.08
CA ALA A 29 34.53 -0.32 -44.87
C ALA A 29 33.16 -0.79 -44.41
N GLU A 30 32.58 -1.72 -45.17
CA GLU A 30 31.32 -2.39 -44.88
C GLU A 30 31.46 -3.26 -43.63
N THR A 31 30.80 -2.89 -42.54
CA THR A 31 30.62 -3.75 -41.38
C THR A 31 29.13 -3.97 -41.17
N ARG A 32 28.72 -5.23 -41.36
CA ARG A 32 27.39 -5.77 -41.04
C ARG A 32 26.87 -5.17 -39.73
N THR A 33 25.76 -4.44 -39.81
CA THR A 33 24.94 -4.05 -38.66
C THR A 33 24.32 -5.31 -38.05
N VAL A 34 25.02 -5.88 -37.07
CA VAL A 34 24.35 -6.67 -36.04
C VAL A 34 23.45 -5.67 -35.32
N LYS A 35 22.14 -5.86 -35.40
CA LYS A 35 21.21 -5.15 -34.52
C LYS A 35 21.66 -5.43 -33.09
N GLU A 36 22.32 -4.47 -32.47
CA GLU A 36 22.38 -4.40 -31.01
C GLU A 36 20.93 -4.40 -30.56
N VAL A 37 20.50 -5.56 -30.07
CA VAL A 37 19.38 -5.64 -29.16
C VAL A 37 19.76 -4.70 -28.03
N ILE A 38 19.13 -3.53 -28.02
CA ILE A 38 19.12 -2.66 -26.84
C ILE A 38 18.63 -3.56 -25.73
N LEU A 39 19.58 -4.00 -24.88
CA LEU A 39 19.28 -4.65 -23.63
C LEU A 39 18.29 -3.74 -22.93
N SER A 40 17.05 -4.22 -22.84
CA SER A 40 16.00 -3.66 -22.01
C SER A 40 16.59 -3.22 -20.67
N ASP A 41 16.11 -2.09 -20.19
CA ASP A 41 16.41 -1.43 -18.91
C ASP A 41 16.90 -2.38 -17.79
N PRO A 42 17.81 -1.91 -16.91
CA PRO A 42 18.39 -2.73 -15.87
C PRO A 42 17.27 -3.45 -15.11
N VAL A 43 17.35 -4.78 -15.07
CA VAL A 43 16.46 -5.63 -14.28
C VAL A 43 16.34 -5.03 -12.89
N ASP A 44 15.17 -4.46 -12.60
CA ASP A 44 14.81 -3.92 -11.29
C ASP A 44 15.13 -4.99 -10.23
N TYR A 45 16.26 -4.84 -9.54
CA TYR A 45 16.74 -5.81 -8.54
C TYR A 45 15.90 -5.65 -7.27
N VAL A 46 14.68 -6.19 -7.33
CA VAL A 46 13.75 -6.30 -6.21
C VAL A 46 14.01 -7.62 -5.50
N HIS A 47 14.14 -7.57 -4.17
CA HIS A 47 14.44 -8.76 -3.37
C HIS A 47 13.29 -9.77 -3.46
N PRO A 48 13.53 -11.06 -3.75
CA PRO A 48 12.47 -12.04 -3.77
C PRO A 48 11.97 -12.33 -2.35
N MET A 49 10.65 -12.34 -2.18
CA MET A 49 10.01 -12.78 -0.94
C MET A 49 10.14 -14.30 -0.80
N TYR A 50 10.45 -14.77 0.41
CA TYR A 50 10.52 -16.21 0.70
C TYR A 50 9.11 -16.80 0.86
N ILE A 51 8.71 -17.68 -0.05
CA ILE A 51 7.45 -18.43 0.03
C ILE A 51 7.70 -19.74 0.79
N ILE A 52 6.91 -19.99 1.83
CA ILE A 52 7.02 -21.20 2.64
C ILE A 52 6.68 -22.41 1.76
N LYS A 53 7.55 -23.41 1.72
CA LYS A 53 7.34 -24.63 0.92
C LYS A 53 6.05 -25.34 1.36
N ASN A 54 5.37 -25.97 0.40
CA ASN A 54 4.14 -26.73 0.62
C ASN A 54 3.00 -25.89 1.23
N THR A 55 2.87 -24.64 0.79
CA THR A 55 1.76 -23.74 1.18
C THR A 55 0.82 -23.40 0.03
N THR A 56 0.84 -24.17 -1.05
CA THR A 56 -0.10 -24.06 -2.17
C THR A 56 -1.54 -24.28 -1.69
N HIS A 57 -2.48 -23.43 -2.13
CA HIS A 57 -3.91 -23.60 -1.88
C HIS A 57 -4.52 -24.65 -2.81
N ARG A 58 -4.07 -24.70 -4.08
CA ARG A 58 -4.65 -25.54 -5.14
C ARG A 58 -4.70 -27.03 -4.82
N ASP A 59 -3.69 -27.56 -4.14
CA ASP A 59 -3.58 -28.98 -3.74
C ASP A 59 -3.95 -29.22 -2.25
N GLY A 60 -4.33 -28.15 -1.55
CA GLY A 60 -4.59 -28.13 -0.12
C GLY A 60 -3.35 -28.41 0.74
N ALA A 61 -2.13 -28.30 0.20
CA ALA A 61 -0.89 -28.55 0.94
C ALA A 61 -0.76 -27.60 2.14
N ILE A 62 -1.20 -26.35 1.99
CA ILE A 62 -1.20 -25.36 3.06
C ILE A 62 -1.92 -25.85 4.34
N HIS A 63 -2.98 -26.65 4.19
CA HIS A 63 -3.75 -27.21 5.30
C HIS A 63 -3.17 -28.51 5.87
N LYS A 64 -2.29 -29.17 5.12
CA LYS A 64 -1.61 -30.41 5.53
C LYS A 64 -0.24 -30.14 6.15
N SER A 65 0.30 -28.94 5.94
CA SER A 65 1.62 -28.55 6.42
C SER A 65 1.66 -28.48 7.95
N ASN A 66 2.61 -29.19 8.55
CA ASN A 66 2.81 -29.23 10.00
C ASN A 66 3.79 -28.15 10.51
N PHE A 67 4.03 -27.09 9.73
CA PHE A 67 4.85 -25.97 10.18
C PHE A 67 4.23 -25.29 11.41
N GLY A 68 5.02 -25.13 12.48
CA GLY A 68 4.54 -24.55 13.74
C GLY A 68 3.93 -23.16 13.57
N LEU A 69 4.49 -22.34 12.67
CA LEU A 69 3.98 -21.03 12.32
C LEU A 69 2.58 -21.08 11.69
N LEU A 70 2.31 -22.02 10.80
CA LEU A 70 0.99 -22.14 10.16
C LEU A 70 -0.08 -22.57 11.16
N LYS A 71 0.32 -23.39 12.15
CA LYS A 71 -0.57 -23.79 13.27
C LYS A 71 -0.86 -22.62 14.21
N SER A 72 0.13 -21.80 14.55
CA SER A 72 -0.09 -20.64 15.42
C SER A 72 -1.00 -19.58 14.78
N HIS A 73 -1.05 -19.54 13.45
CA HIS A 73 -1.92 -18.66 12.67
C HIS A 73 -3.25 -19.31 12.25
N HIS A 74 -3.65 -20.43 12.85
CA HIS A 74 -4.97 -21.03 12.61
C HIS A 74 -5.36 -21.15 11.12
N ILE A 75 -4.43 -21.59 10.26
CA ILE A 75 -4.57 -21.53 8.79
C ILE A 75 -5.83 -22.19 8.20
N THR A 76 -6.41 -23.14 8.94
CA THR A 76 -7.66 -23.82 8.60
C THR A 76 -8.91 -22.97 8.84
N GLU A 77 -8.83 -21.97 9.72
CA GLU A 77 -9.89 -20.99 9.94
C GLU A 77 -9.84 -19.95 8.81
N ARG A 78 -10.96 -19.86 8.07
CA ARG A 78 -11.09 -19.04 6.86
C ARG A 78 -11.99 -17.82 7.05
N ASP A 79 -12.45 -17.61 8.28
CA ASP A 79 -13.22 -16.41 8.63
C ASP A 79 -12.33 -15.17 8.48
N GLU A 80 -12.95 -14.06 8.08
CA GLU A 80 -12.33 -12.74 8.20
C GLU A 80 -12.17 -12.37 9.69
N THR A 81 -11.20 -11.51 9.99
CA THR A 81 -10.99 -10.95 11.33
C THR A 81 -12.32 -10.45 11.94
N ARG A 82 -12.58 -10.92 13.16
CA ARG A 82 -13.79 -10.58 13.93
C ARG A 82 -13.61 -9.27 14.69
N LEU A 83 -12.39 -8.76 14.72
CA LEU A 83 -12.05 -7.49 15.33
C LEU A 83 -12.46 -6.35 14.40
N GLU A 84 -13.03 -5.32 14.99
CA GLU A 84 -13.35 -4.08 14.30
C GLU A 84 -12.20 -3.08 14.47
N PRO A 85 -12.02 -2.15 13.52
CA PRO A 85 -11.10 -1.04 13.72
C PRO A 85 -11.62 -0.12 14.83
N MET A 86 -10.80 0.84 15.24
CA MET A 86 -11.15 1.87 16.25
C MET A 86 -11.46 1.30 17.64
N GLU A 87 -10.93 0.12 17.98
CA GLU A 87 -11.20 -0.63 19.21
C GLU A 87 -10.99 0.20 20.49
N LEU A 88 -9.94 1.03 20.52
CA LEU A 88 -9.58 1.91 21.64
C LEU A 88 -9.62 3.39 21.22
N SER A 89 -10.66 3.77 20.49
CA SER A 89 -10.82 5.13 19.95
C SER A 89 -11.70 6.07 20.77
N GLY A 90 -12.57 5.54 21.63
CA GLY A 90 -13.53 6.30 22.44
C GLY A 90 -13.16 6.34 23.92
N PRO A 91 -13.63 7.33 24.70
CA PRO A 91 -13.30 7.49 26.11
C PRO A 91 -13.45 6.20 26.91
N THR A 92 -12.37 5.78 27.56
CA THR A 92 -12.36 4.65 28.47
C THR A 92 -11.98 5.13 29.87
N ASP A 93 -12.50 4.44 30.89
CA ASP A 93 -12.29 4.80 32.30
C ASP A 93 -10.85 4.56 32.80
N ASP A 94 -10.01 3.90 31.99
CA ASP A 94 -8.62 3.55 32.31
C ASP A 94 -7.58 4.56 31.77
N CYS A 95 -8.00 5.63 31.09
CA CYS A 95 -7.06 6.68 30.67
C CYS A 95 -6.50 7.47 31.86
N HIS A 96 -5.19 7.71 31.86
CA HIS A 96 -4.51 8.54 32.86
C HIS A 96 -3.51 9.51 32.21
N PRO A 97 -3.37 10.76 32.73
CA PRO A 97 -4.18 11.37 33.76
C PRO A 97 -5.61 11.69 33.29
N ASP A 98 -5.79 11.86 31.98
CA ASP A 98 -7.06 12.14 31.32
C ASP A 98 -7.02 11.55 29.89
N TRP A 99 -8.16 11.61 29.21
CA TRP A 99 -8.29 11.17 27.82
C TRP A 99 -7.30 11.88 26.92
N GLU A 100 -7.22 13.21 26.92
CA GLU A 100 -6.38 13.96 25.96
C GLU A 100 -4.87 13.68 26.12
N ARG A 101 -4.43 13.30 27.32
CA ARG A 101 -3.02 13.10 27.67
C ARG A 101 -2.72 11.66 28.07
N CYS A 102 -3.49 10.70 27.56
CA CYS A 102 -3.38 9.31 27.98
C CYS A 102 -1.96 8.75 27.81
N ILE A 103 -1.40 8.25 28.90
CA ILE A 103 -0.12 7.53 28.93
C ILE A 103 -0.30 6.01 29.07
N VAL A 104 -1.55 5.54 29.19
CA VAL A 104 -1.90 4.13 29.42
C VAL A 104 -2.01 3.39 28.09
N HIS A 105 -2.70 3.96 27.11
CA HIS A 105 -2.81 3.40 25.77
C HIS A 105 -1.60 3.84 24.94
N TYR A 106 -0.63 2.94 24.79
CA TYR A 106 0.58 3.21 24.03
C TYR A 106 0.50 2.75 22.58
N SER A 107 1.21 3.48 21.72
CA SER A 107 1.45 3.07 20.34
C SER A 107 1.99 1.63 20.25
N SER A 108 1.58 0.88 19.24
CA SER A 108 1.97 -0.52 19.04
C SER A 108 3.00 -0.69 17.92
N HIS A 109 3.50 -1.92 17.80
CA HIS A 109 4.31 -2.38 16.70
C HIS A 109 3.36 -2.85 15.60
N MET A 110 3.38 -2.22 14.43
CA MET A 110 2.43 -2.46 13.36
C MET A 110 3.12 -2.65 12.01
N MET A 111 2.50 -3.42 11.14
CA MET A 111 2.90 -3.50 9.73
C MET A 111 2.02 -2.53 8.92
N GLN A 112 2.63 -1.80 7.98
CA GLN A 112 1.90 -1.07 6.94
C GLN A 112 2.27 -1.62 5.57
N ILE A 113 1.26 -1.92 4.74
CA ILE A 113 1.42 -2.22 3.32
C ILE A 113 1.05 -0.95 2.54
N PHE A 114 2.01 -0.39 1.79
CA PHE A 114 1.81 0.86 1.05
C PHE A 114 1.24 0.64 -0.34
N SER A 115 1.65 -0.45 -0.99
CA SER A 115 1.25 -0.71 -2.36
C SER A 115 1.50 -2.16 -2.76
N LEU A 116 0.67 -2.65 -3.66
CA LEU A 116 0.89 -3.86 -4.43
C LEU A 116 1.03 -3.46 -5.90
N LYS A 117 2.12 -3.84 -6.55
CA LYS A 117 2.38 -3.53 -7.97
C LYS A 117 2.42 -4.82 -8.76
N PHE A 118 1.70 -4.86 -9.88
CA PHE A 118 1.74 -5.99 -10.80
C PHE A 118 3.02 -5.91 -11.65
N ALA A 119 4.04 -6.68 -11.28
CA ALA A 119 5.41 -6.44 -11.75
C ALA A 119 5.72 -7.10 -13.10
N GLN A 120 5.34 -8.36 -13.27
CA GLN A 120 5.68 -9.15 -14.45
C GLN A 120 4.50 -10.01 -14.92
N ILE A 121 4.33 -10.10 -16.24
CA ILE A 121 3.44 -11.03 -16.92
C ILE A 121 4.26 -11.97 -17.81
N PRO A 122 3.92 -13.27 -17.88
CA PRO A 122 4.49 -14.20 -18.85
C PRO A 122 3.83 -14.16 -20.23
N ILE A 123 2.91 -13.23 -20.52
CA ILE A 123 1.98 -13.35 -21.66
C ILE A 123 1.79 -12.02 -22.40
N ASP A 124 1.60 -12.06 -23.73
CA ASP A 124 1.21 -10.95 -24.62
C ASP A 124 -0.16 -10.30 -24.30
N ARG A 125 -0.79 -10.65 -23.17
CA ARG A 125 -2.10 -10.12 -22.74
C ARG A 125 -1.91 -9.05 -21.67
N ASN A 126 -2.09 -7.81 -22.09
CA ASN A 126 -2.10 -6.62 -21.23
C ASN A 126 -3.18 -5.67 -21.76
N PRO A 127 -4.21 -5.27 -20.99
CA PRO A 127 -4.47 -5.57 -19.58
C PRO A 127 -4.90 -7.03 -19.31
N VAL A 128 -4.92 -7.41 -18.03
CA VAL A 128 -5.46 -8.69 -17.52
C VAL A 128 -6.53 -8.46 -16.46
N GLU A 129 -7.41 -9.44 -16.26
CA GLU A 129 -8.39 -9.48 -15.18
C GLU A 129 -7.86 -10.33 -14.03
N LEU A 130 -7.67 -9.72 -12.86
CA LEU A 130 -7.19 -10.37 -11.63
C LEU A 130 -8.35 -10.64 -10.67
N TYR A 131 -8.34 -11.80 -10.02
CA TYR A 131 -9.23 -12.12 -8.91
C TYR A 131 -8.51 -12.94 -7.84
N GLY A 132 -9.12 -13.09 -6.67
CA GLY A 132 -8.56 -13.78 -5.51
C GLY A 132 -8.29 -12.84 -4.34
N TYR A 133 -7.36 -13.22 -3.47
CA TYR A 133 -7.08 -12.44 -2.27
C TYR A 133 -5.59 -12.42 -1.88
N ILE A 134 -5.25 -11.36 -1.14
CA ILE A 134 -4.03 -11.25 -0.35
C ILE A 134 -4.47 -10.80 1.04
N ALA A 135 -4.10 -11.55 2.07
CA ALA A 135 -4.49 -11.28 3.46
C ALA A 135 -3.30 -11.41 4.41
N VAL A 136 -3.39 -10.72 5.54
CA VAL A 136 -2.43 -10.87 6.63
C VAL A 136 -3.12 -11.50 7.82
N ARG A 137 -2.48 -12.48 8.44
CA ARG A 137 -2.84 -13.01 9.75
C ARG A 137 -1.80 -12.56 10.77
N ASP A 138 -2.25 -11.99 11.87
CA ASP A 138 -1.39 -11.57 12.96
C ASP A 138 -1.84 -12.19 14.29
N CYS A 139 -1.09 -11.89 15.35
CA CYS A 139 -1.30 -12.46 16.67
C CYS A 139 -2.61 -12.01 17.36
N ARG A 140 -3.41 -11.11 16.76
CA ARG A 140 -4.61 -10.57 17.42
C ARG A 140 -5.74 -11.59 17.45
N ASP A 141 -6.02 -12.21 16.31
CA ASP A 141 -7.04 -13.26 16.19
C ASP A 141 -6.66 -14.36 15.19
N SER A 142 -5.50 -14.26 14.53
CA SER A 142 -5.01 -15.22 13.53
C SER A 142 -5.96 -15.45 12.33
N LEU A 143 -7.00 -14.64 12.18
CA LEU A 143 -7.96 -14.70 11.09
C LEU A 143 -7.52 -13.84 9.89
N LEU A 144 -8.18 -14.00 8.75
CA LEU A 144 -7.82 -13.27 7.54
C LEU A 144 -8.15 -11.79 7.69
N ASN A 145 -7.13 -10.93 7.57
CA ASN A 145 -7.32 -9.49 7.42
C ASN A 145 -6.94 -9.10 5.98
N TYR A 146 -7.95 -8.94 5.12
CA TYR A 146 -7.76 -8.82 3.68
C TYR A 146 -7.14 -7.49 3.27
N ILE A 147 -6.08 -7.53 2.47
CA ILE A 147 -5.48 -6.37 1.80
C ILE A 147 -6.13 -6.18 0.43
N VAL A 148 -6.37 -7.30 -0.25
CA VAL A 148 -7.13 -7.43 -1.49
C VAL A 148 -8.07 -8.61 -1.29
N ASN A 149 -9.34 -8.46 -1.68
CA ASN A 149 -10.30 -9.54 -1.77
C ASN A 149 -11.27 -9.22 -2.90
N CYS A 150 -11.13 -9.92 -4.02
CA CYS A 150 -11.92 -9.69 -5.23
C CYS A 150 -12.43 -11.03 -5.77
N SER A 151 -13.73 -11.08 -6.08
CA SER A 151 -14.36 -12.29 -6.59
C SER A 151 -14.02 -12.48 -8.07
N ARG A 152 -14.16 -13.71 -8.56
CA ARG A 152 -14.04 -13.99 -10.00
C ARG A 152 -15.11 -13.29 -10.84
N ASP A 153 -16.27 -13.03 -10.24
CA ASP A 153 -17.41 -12.39 -10.90
C ASP A 153 -17.23 -10.88 -11.06
N ASP A 154 -16.39 -10.26 -10.22
CA ASP A 154 -16.04 -8.84 -10.25
C ASP A 154 -14.50 -8.66 -10.18
N PRO A 155 -13.77 -9.03 -11.26
CA PRO A 155 -12.31 -8.99 -11.25
C PRO A 155 -11.76 -7.58 -11.47
N ILE A 156 -10.55 -7.33 -10.98
CA ILE A 156 -9.84 -6.07 -11.15
C ILE A 156 -9.06 -6.10 -12.47
N THR A 157 -9.31 -5.14 -13.37
CA THR A 157 -8.52 -4.99 -14.60
C THR A 157 -7.22 -4.25 -14.29
N VAL A 158 -6.07 -4.91 -14.51
CA VAL A 158 -4.75 -4.37 -14.18
C VAL A 158 -3.80 -4.47 -15.38
N GLN A 159 -2.98 -3.43 -15.56
CA GLN A 159 -1.90 -3.45 -16.54
C GLN A 159 -0.56 -3.75 -15.87
N GLN A 160 0.38 -4.32 -16.62
CA GLN A 160 1.75 -4.49 -16.14
C GLN A 160 2.34 -3.16 -15.68
N GLY A 161 3.02 -3.16 -14.54
CA GLY A 161 3.63 -2.00 -13.92
C GLY A 161 2.64 -1.13 -13.12
N SER A 162 1.34 -1.41 -13.19
CA SER A 162 0.32 -0.66 -12.46
C SER A 162 0.14 -1.19 -11.03
N LEU A 163 -0.45 -0.34 -10.18
CA LEU A 163 -0.86 -0.74 -8.83
C LEU A 163 -2.11 -1.62 -8.91
N ILE A 164 -2.14 -2.64 -8.05
CA ILE A 164 -3.35 -3.41 -7.77
C ILE A 164 -4.15 -2.63 -6.72
N GLU A 165 -5.43 -2.39 -6.98
CA GLU A 165 -6.29 -1.71 -6.01
C GLU A 165 -6.39 -2.54 -4.72
N MET A 166 -6.09 -1.89 -3.58
CA MET A 166 -6.21 -2.51 -2.27
C MET A 166 -7.53 -2.10 -1.64
N THR A 167 -8.38 -3.07 -1.30
CA THR A 167 -9.53 -2.83 -0.42
C THR A 167 -9.06 -2.28 0.92
N GLY A 168 -7.84 -2.68 1.32
CA GLY A 168 -7.22 -2.32 2.58
C GLY A 168 -7.68 -3.24 3.71
N PRO A 169 -6.87 -3.40 4.76
CA PRO A 169 -7.23 -4.24 5.88
C PRO A 169 -8.47 -3.70 6.60
N LYS A 170 -9.29 -4.61 7.13
CA LYS A 170 -10.46 -4.26 7.95
C LYS A 170 -10.08 -3.51 9.22
N ARG A 171 -8.92 -3.84 9.79
CA ARG A 171 -8.33 -3.25 11.00
C ARG A 171 -6.80 -3.23 10.92
N GLY A 172 -6.14 -2.48 11.80
CA GLY A 172 -4.68 -2.35 11.84
C GLY A 172 -3.97 -3.69 11.99
N ILE A 173 -2.82 -3.84 11.33
CA ILE A 173 -2.03 -5.08 11.36
C ILE A 173 -1.03 -4.98 12.51
N SER A 174 -1.25 -5.75 13.56
CA SER A 174 -0.29 -5.90 14.66
C SER A 174 0.92 -6.68 14.16
N MET A 175 2.11 -6.16 14.42
CA MET A 175 3.37 -6.84 14.13
C MET A 175 4.24 -6.88 15.38
N ARG A 176 3.62 -7.18 16.52
CA ARG A 176 4.36 -7.47 17.77
C ARG A 176 5.14 -8.78 17.69
N PHE A 177 4.65 -9.70 16.87
CA PHE A 177 5.29 -10.94 16.48
C PHE A 177 5.21 -11.06 14.95
N SER A 178 5.91 -12.05 14.39
CA SER A 178 5.80 -12.41 12.97
C SER A 178 4.34 -12.51 12.54
N VAL A 179 4.04 -11.98 11.36
CA VAL A 179 2.74 -12.11 10.71
C VAL A 179 2.85 -13.08 9.54
N LEU A 180 1.73 -13.72 9.20
CA LEU A 180 1.63 -14.57 8.02
C LEU A 180 0.95 -13.80 6.89
N LEU A 181 1.68 -13.52 5.81
CA LEU A 181 1.12 -13.01 4.57
C LEU A 181 0.65 -14.20 3.72
N GLU A 182 -0.63 -14.29 3.45
CA GLU A 182 -1.27 -15.38 2.71
C GLU A 182 -1.89 -14.84 1.42
N PHE A 183 -1.72 -15.57 0.31
CA PHE A 183 -2.19 -15.12 -1.00
C PHE A 183 -2.61 -16.28 -1.90
N ASP A 184 -3.71 -16.10 -2.62
CA ASP A 184 -4.15 -16.89 -3.78
C ASP A 184 -4.76 -15.89 -4.77
N MET A 185 -3.93 -15.41 -5.70
CA MET A 185 -4.35 -14.50 -6.76
C MET A 185 -4.23 -15.20 -8.11
N ARG A 186 -5.19 -14.92 -9.00
CA ARG A 186 -5.33 -15.58 -10.29
C ARG A 186 -5.61 -14.58 -11.41
N ILE A 187 -5.22 -14.96 -12.61
CA ILE A 187 -5.55 -14.25 -13.85
C ILE A 187 -6.67 -15.02 -14.53
N ARG A 188 -7.81 -14.35 -14.75
CA ARG A 188 -8.94 -14.93 -15.45
C ARG A 188 -8.58 -15.20 -16.92
N ASN A 189 -8.89 -16.41 -17.39
CA ASN A 189 -8.53 -16.89 -18.72
C ASN A 189 -9.66 -17.72 -19.33
N GLY A 190 -10.75 -17.04 -19.70
CA GLY A 190 -11.90 -17.64 -20.37
C GLY A 190 -13.08 -17.91 -19.44
N GLY A 191 -13.92 -18.87 -19.83
CA GLY A 191 -15.21 -19.11 -19.20
C GLY A 191 -15.12 -19.78 -17.82
N LYS A 192 -14.35 -20.87 -17.72
CA LYS A 192 -14.29 -21.73 -16.52
C LYS A 192 -13.10 -21.37 -15.64
N GLU A 193 -13.25 -21.53 -14.32
CA GLU A 193 -12.19 -21.28 -13.33
C GLU A 193 -10.98 -22.22 -13.52
N GLU A 194 -11.21 -23.43 -14.03
CA GLU A 194 -10.17 -24.43 -14.29
C GLU A 194 -9.11 -23.96 -15.30
N ASP A 195 -9.52 -23.07 -16.22
CA ASP A 195 -8.67 -22.52 -17.28
C ASP A 195 -7.85 -21.30 -16.81
N ASP A 196 -8.15 -20.78 -15.61
CA ASP A 196 -7.53 -19.59 -15.05
C ASP A 196 -6.10 -19.86 -14.57
N LEU A 197 -5.25 -18.85 -14.74
CA LEU A 197 -3.83 -18.95 -14.46
C LEU A 197 -3.55 -18.53 -13.02
N GLN A 198 -2.68 -19.28 -12.32
CA GLN A 198 -2.26 -18.92 -10.98
C GLN A 198 -1.18 -17.83 -11.05
N LEU A 199 -1.50 -16.63 -10.55
CA LEU A 199 -0.56 -15.51 -10.52
C LEU A 199 0.43 -15.70 -9.37
N ILE A 200 -0.07 -15.77 -8.14
CA ILE A 200 0.71 -16.05 -6.92
C ILE A 200 -0.15 -16.94 -6.01
N ASP A 201 0.49 -17.89 -5.34
CA ASP A 201 -0.16 -18.81 -4.40
C ASP A 201 0.83 -19.20 -3.31
N GLY A 202 0.42 -19.11 -2.06
CA GLY A 202 1.23 -19.53 -0.93
C GLY A 202 1.04 -18.68 0.32
N ALA A 203 1.99 -18.87 1.24
CA ALA A 203 2.15 -18.02 2.40
C ALA A 203 3.62 -17.67 2.65
N SER A 204 3.86 -16.50 3.23
CA SER A 204 5.17 -16.00 3.63
C SER A 204 5.13 -15.50 5.08
N GLU A 205 6.19 -15.76 5.82
CA GLU A 205 6.39 -15.18 7.16
C GLU A 205 7.05 -13.82 7.02
N VAL A 206 6.45 -12.79 7.62
CA VAL A 206 7.05 -11.47 7.72
C VAL A 206 7.39 -11.22 9.19
N SER A 207 8.68 -11.29 9.54
CA SER A 207 9.14 -11.20 10.93
C SER A 207 9.47 -9.76 11.34
N GLU A 208 9.05 -9.39 12.54
CA GLU A 208 9.37 -8.14 13.22
C GLU A 208 10.88 -7.93 13.43
N LEU A 209 11.66 -9.02 13.42
CA LEU A 209 13.12 -8.99 13.63
C LEU A 209 13.90 -8.62 12.38
N THR A 210 13.39 -9.00 11.21
CA THR A 210 14.07 -8.82 9.92
C THR A 210 13.48 -7.67 9.11
N THR A 211 12.23 -7.29 9.37
CA THR A 211 11.51 -6.30 8.59
C THR A 211 12.06 -4.89 8.81
N PRO A 212 12.47 -4.19 7.73
CA PRO A 212 12.98 -2.84 7.85
C PRO A 212 11.98 -1.84 8.44
N HIS A 213 12.48 -0.96 9.32
CA HIS A 213 11.76 0.23 9.80
C HIS A 213 11.60 1.35 8.77
N ARG A 214 11.76 1.03 7.49
CA ARG A 214 11.62 1.94 6.36
C ARG A 214 10.87 1.21 5.26
N PRO A 215 10.15 1.93 4.40
CA PRO A 215 9.52 1.33 3.23
C PRO A 215 10.55 0.54 2.42
N TYR A 216 10.21 -0.71 2.12
CA TYR A 216 11.02 -1.61 1.31
C TYR A 216 10.10 -2.44 0.43
N THR A 217 10.63 -2.92 -0.70
CA THR A 217 9.87 -3.67 -1.69
C THR A 217 10.44 -5.07 -1.82
N GLU A 218 9.57 -6.07 -1.76
CA GLU A 218 9.87 -7.46 -2.05
C GLU A 218 8.99 -7.97 -3.18
N ARG A 219 9.47 -8.98 -3.90
CA ARG A 219 8.78 -9.59 -5.05
C ARG A 219 8.26 -10.97 -4.68
N ILE A 220 6.94 -11.13 -4.74
CA ILE A 220 6.28 -12.43 -4.68
C ILE A 220 6.27 -12.99 -6.09
N ASN A 221 7.13 -13.98 -6.34
CA ASN A 221 7.16 -14.68 -7.63
C ASN A 221 6.12 -15.80 -7.61
N GLY A 222 5.32 -15.91 -8.65
CA GLY A 222 4.45 -17.05 -8.85
C GLY A 222 4.56 -17.61 -10.27
N GLU A 223 3.72 -18.60 -10.58
CA GLU A 223 3.83 -19.37 -11.81
C GLU A 223 3.57 -18.52 -13.06
N SER A 224 2.58 -17.62 -12.97
CA SER A 224 2.10 -16.81 -14.10
C SER A 224 2.35 -15.32 -13.93
N GLY A 225 3.36 -14.93 -13.15
CA GLY A 225 3.77 -13.54 -13.00
C GLY A 225 4.40 -13.23 -11.64
N ALA A 226 4.47 -11.94 -11.32
CA ALA A 226 4.98 -11.49 -10.04
C ALA A 226 4.24 -10.26 -9.51
N VAL A 227 4.11 -10.19 -8.18
CA VAL A 227 3.56 -9.03 -7.46
C VAL A 227 4.65 -8.45 -6.57
N ASP A 228 4.93 -7.17 -6.72
CA ASP A 228 5.81 -6.44 -5.81
C ASP A 228 4.98 -5.87 -4.66
N ILE A 229 5.33 -6.23 -3.44
CA ILE A 229 4.74 -5.69 -2.21
C ILE A 229 5.68 -4.68 -1.59
N THR A 230 5.18 -3.47 -1.33
CA THR A 230 5.92 -2.46 -0.57
C THR A 230 5.31 -2.30 0.81
N SER A 231 6.09 -2.57 1.85
CA SER A 231 5.64 -2.54 3.24
C SER A 231 6.71 -1.94 4.16
N ALA A 232 6.38 -1.76 5.44
CA ALA A 232 7.32 -1.35 6.48
C ALA A 232 6.85 -1.81 7.87
N PHE A 233 7.82 -1.99 8.75
CA PHE A 233 7.59 -2.20 10.18
C PHE A 233 7.62 -0.88 10.96
N LEU A 234 6.52 -0.55 11.63
CA LEU A 234 6.37 0.66 12.42
C LEU A 234 6.36 0.33 13.91
N HIS A 235 7.45 0.64 14.62
CA HIS A 235 7.62 0.30 16.04
C HIS A 235 6.67 1.07 16.98
N LYS A 236 6.32 2.32 16.66
CA LYS A 236 5.46 3.18 17.47
C LYS A 236 4.36 3.73 16.60
N ALA A 237 3.37 2.91 16.31
CA ALA A 237 2.26 3.27 15.42
C ALA A 237 0.89 3.14 16.10
N VAL A 238 -0.04 3.88 15.55
CA VAL A 238 -1.47 3.88 15.88
C VAL A 238 -2.24 3.58 14.61
N GLU A 239 -3.42 3.00 14.77
CA GLU A 239 -4.38 2.81 13.68
C GLU A 239 -5.06 4.14 13.36
N ALA A 240 -4.99 4.58 12.10
CA ALA A 240 -5.82 5.62 11.53
C ALA A 240 -6.96 4.97 10.75
N THR A 241 -8.18 5.22 11.21
CA THR A 241 -9.39 4.92 10.47
C THR A 241 -9.89 6.17 9.75
N ILE A 242 -9.92 6.14 8.42
CA ILE A 242 -10.28 7.25 7.56
C ILE A 242 -11.70 7.02 7.02
N GLU A 243 -12.59 7.96 7.30
CA GLU A 243 -13.97 7.98 6.83
C GLU A 243 -14.18 9.24 5.97
N VAL A 244 -14.60 9.08 4.71
CA VAL A 244 -14.80 10.20 3.79
C VAL A 244 -16.24 10.21 3.30
N VAL A 245 -16.92 11.33 3.51
CA VAL A 245 -18.29 11.58 3.06
C VAL A 245 -18.28 12.68 2.02
N ILE A 246 -18.93 12.43 0.89
CA ILE A 246 -19.11 13.38 -0.20
C ILE A 246 -20.58 13.77 -0.23
N SER A 247 -20.86 15.06 -0.14
CA SER A 247 -22.22 15.62 -0.13
C SER A 247 -22.32 16.79 -1.11
N GLU A 248 -23.54 17.27 -1.34
CA GLU A 248 -23.80 18.46 -2.17
C GLU A 248 -23.19 18.36 -3.58
N VAL A 249 -23.26 17.17 -4.18
CA VAL A 249 -22.68 16.93 -5.51
C VAL A 249 -23.48 17.67 -6.59
N HIS A 250 -22.85 18.64 -7.24
CA HIS A 250 -23.46 19.48 -8.28
C HIS A 250 -23.21 18.98 -9.70
N SER A 251 -22.13 18.23 -9.91
CA SER A 251 -21.79 17.64 -11.20
C SER A 251 -20.90 16.42 -11.00
N CYS A 252 -20.81 15.57 -12.03
CA CYS A 252 -19.95 14.38 -12.00
C CYS A 252 -18.47 14.75 -12.14
N PHE A 253 -17.61 14.20 -11.26
CA PHE A 253 -16.17 14.47 -11.25
C PHE A 253 -15.35 13.20 -10.95
N SER A 254 -14.08 13.19 -11.37
CA SER A 254 -13.13 12.16 -10.96
C SER A 254 -12.49 12.55 -9.63
N LEU A 255 -12.39 11.59 -8.72
CA LEU A 255 -11.75 11.75 -7.42
C LEU A 255 -10.63 10.71 -7.27
N SER A 256 -9.43 11.19 -6.92
CA SER A 256 -8.36 10.36 -6.38
C SER A 256 -8.06 10.82 -4.95
N LEU A 257 -8.11 9.88 -4.02
CA LEU A 257 -7.79 10.06 -2.61
C LEU A 257 -6.60 9.18 -2.26
N SER A 258 -5.55 9.81 -1.73
CA SER A 258 -4.36 9.12 -1.22
C SER A 258 -4.04 9.59 0.19
N SER A 259 -3.40 8.72 0.98
CA SER A 259 -2.77 9.10 2.24
C SER A 259 -1.26 9.21 2.08
N LEU A 260 -0.69 10.27 2.62
CA LEU A 260 0.75 10.52 2.68
C LEU A 260 1.21 10.41 4.12
N VAL A 261 2.09 9.46 4.41
CA VAL A 261 2.62 9.21 5.75
C VAL A 261 4.14 9.34 5.77
N PHE A 262 4.70 9.76 6.91
CA PHE A 262 6.14 9.94 7.09
C PHE A 262 6.78 8.81 7.89
N ILE A 263 7.78 8.16 7.31
CA ILE A 263 8.49 7.04 7.91
C ILE A 263 9.99 7.27 7.78
N ARG A 264 10.65 7.51 8.93
CA ARG A 264 12.10 7.80 9.01
C ARG A 264 12.56 8.87 8.01
N GLY A 265 11.76 9.94 7.84
CA GLY A 265 12.07 11.06 6.94
C GLY A 265 11.72 10.82 5.47
N LEU A 266 11.16 9.65 5.12
CA LEU A 266 10.62 9.37 3.80
C LEU A 266 9.11 9.56 3.82
N GLN A 267 8.58 10.27 2.83
CA GLN A 267 7.15 10.33 2.58
C GLN A 267 6.74 9.16 1.69
N LYS A 268 5.66 8.47 2.06
CA LYS A 268 5.04 7.45 1.21
C LYS A 268 3.57 7.71 1.00
N GLU A 269 3.17 7.60 -0.27
CA GLU A 269 1.80 7.71 -0.71
C GLU A 269 1.15 6.31 -0.74
N ILE A 270 -0.07 6.24 -0.24
CA ILE A 270 -0.94 5.07 -0.26
C ILE A 270 -2.21 5.49 -1.00
N GLN A 271 -2.46 4.92 -2.18
CA GLN A 271 -3.69 5.18 -2.91
C GLN A 271 -4.85 4.50 -2.16
N LEU A 272 -5.81 5.28 -1.69
CA LEU A 272 -6.98 4.77 -0.96
C LEU A 272 -8.16 4.57 -1.90
N PHE A 273 -8.43 5.55 -2.76
CA PHE A 273 -9.54 5.50 -3.69
C PHE A 273 -9.20 6.20 -5.01
N HIS A 274 -9.68 5.66 -6.11
CA HIS A 274 -9.70 6.32 -7.41
C HIS A 274 -10.99 5.95 -8.12
N GLY A 275 -11.76 6.95 -8.54
CA GLY A 275 -13.05 6.68 -9.18
C GLY A 275 -13.75 7.94 -9.68
N THR A 276 -14.99 7.74 -10.10
CA THR A 276 -15.88 8.81 -10.54
C THR A 276 -17.01 8.96 -9.54
N ILE A 277 -17.31 10.20 -9.14
CA ILE A 277 -18.37 10.55 -8.20
C ILE A 277 -19.46 11.29 -8.97
N GLY A 278 -20.66 10.72 -9.01
CA GLY A 278 -21.83 11.33 -9.65
C GLY A 278 -22.91 11.79 -8.66
N GLU A 279 -22.87 11.31 -7.42
CA GLU A 279 -23.91 11.47 -6.41
C GLU A 279 -23.28 11.59 -5.02
N SER A 280 -24.02 12.13 -4.05
CA SER A 280 -23.59 12.14 -2.66
C SER A 280 -23.43 10.71 -2.14
N CYS A 281 -22.27 10.40 -1.57
CA CYS A 281 -21.96 9.05 -1.10
C CYS A 281 -20.96 9.07 0.06
N ALA A 282 -20.92 7.99 0.83
CA ALA A 282 -19.80 7.71 1.73
C ALA A 282 -18.86 6.74 1.02
N LEU A 283 -17.55 7.03 1.03
CA LEU A 283 -16.55 6.08 0.58
C LEU A 283 -16.41 4.95 1.60
N ARG A 284 -15.85 3.81 1.17
CA ARG A 284 -15.44 2.77 2.12
C ARG A 284 -14.47 3.34 3.15
N ARG A 285 -14.49 2.78 4.34
CA ARG A 285 -13.51 3.09 5.37
C ARG A 285 -12.13 2.59 4.95
N PHE A 286 -11.09 3.36 5.26
CA PHE A 286 -9.71 2.94 5.06
C PHE A 286 -8.97 2.86 6.38
N VAL A 287 -8.15 1.83 6.55
CA VAL A 287 -7.34 1.64 7.76
C VAL A 287 -5.86 1.62 7.40
N ILE A 288 -5.08 2.49 8.05
CA ILE A 288 -3.62 2.54 7.90
C ILE A 288 -2.94 2.69 9.24
N ALA A 289 -1.72 2.19 9.37
CA ALA A 289 -0.85 2.42 10.51
C ALA A 289 -0.03 3.70 10.29
N VAL A 290 -0.08 4.61 11.27
CA VAL A 290 0.67 5.87 11.25
C VAL A 290 1.58 5.91 12.46
N ARG A 291 2.84 6.32 12.27
CA ARG A 291 3.76 6.45 13.39
C ARG A 291 3.31 7.60 14.31
N ILE A 292 3.32 7.36 15.62
CA ILE A 292 3.09 8.43 16.60
C ILE A 292 4.19 9.50 16.48
N ASP A 293 3.87 10.73 16.89
CA ASP A 293 4.72 11.92 16.74
C ASP A 293 4.95 12.33 15.26
N THR A 294 4.08 11.88 14.34
CA THR A 294 4.12 12.25 12.92
C THR A 294 2.75 12.69 12.43
N TRP A 295 2.72 13.20 11.19
CA TRP A 295 1.51 13.65 10.52
C TRP A 295 1.10 12.68 9.42
N MET A 296 -0.20 12.53 9.24
CA MET A 296 -0.82 11.94 8.06
C MET A 296 -1.46 13.07 7.25
N HIS A 297 -1.20 13.09 5.94
CA HIS A 297 -1.87 14.02 5.03
C HIS A 297 -2.77 13.26 4.07
N LEU A 298 -4.05 13.60 4.04
CA LEU A 298 -4.96 13.13 3.00
C LEU A 298 -4.86 14.08 1.82
N LYS A 299 -4.48 13.52 0.66
CA LYS A 299 -4.40 14.21 -0.61
C LYS A 299 -5.64 13.90 -1.44
N PHE A 300 -6.41 14.94 -1.74
CA PHE A 300 -7.55 14.89 -2.65
C PHE A 300 -7.14 15.48 -3.99
N ARG A 301 -7.38 14.75 -5.08
CA ARG A 301 -7.25 15.25 -6.46
C ARG A 301 -8.61 15.16 -7.14
N ILE A 302 -9.11 16.29 -7.62
CA ILE A 302 -10.40 16.38 -8.31
C ILE A 302 -10.18 16.75 -9.77
N GLY A 303 -10.59 15.84 -10.64
CA GLY A 303 -10.60 16.03 -12.08
C GLY A 303 -12.00 16.39 -12.57
N GLN A 304 -12.14 17.55 -13.20
CA GLN A 304 -13.40 17.99 -13.81
C GLN A 304 -13.37 17.82 -15.33
N LYS A 305 -14.49 17.37 -15.90
CA LYS A 305 -14.63 17.18 -17.34
C LYS A 305 -14.50 18.53 -18.08
N GLY A 306 -13.44 18.68 -18.87
CA GLY A 306 -13.14 19.92 -19.61
C GLY A 306 -12.10 20.83 -18.95
N SER A 307 -11.67 20.54 -17.72
CA SER A 307 -10.50 21.18 -17.11
C SER A 307 -9.22 20.50 -17.61
N ARG A 308 -8.16 21.29 -17.81
CA ARG A 308 -6.82 20.77 -18.16
C ARG A 308 -5.98 20.45 -16.92
N THR A 309 -6.43 20.84 -15.72
CA THR A 309 -5.67 20.68 -14.48
C THR A 309 -6.56 20.16 -13.37
N ASP A 310 -6.08 19.11 -12.70
CA ASP A 310 -6.72 18.59 -11.49
C ASP A 310 -6.49 19.55 -10.31
N LEU A 311 -7.53 19.75 -9.51
CA LEU A 311 -7.42 20.52 -8.27
C LEU A 311 -6.90 19.61 -7.17
N GLU A 312 -5.78 19.98 -6.55
CA GLU A 312 -5.22 19.25 -5.40
C GLU A 312 -5.53 19.97 -4.08
N HIS A 313 -5.98 19.22 -3.07
CA HIS A 313 -6.18 19.71 -1.71
C HIS A 313 -5.62 18.73 -0.68
N TYR A 314 -5.17 19.25 0.46
CA TYR A 314 -4.52 18.47 1.50
C TYR A 314 -5.16 18.72 2.87
N CYS A 315 -5.64 17.66 3.52
CA CYS A 315 -6.02 17.69 4.94
C CYS A 315 -4.93 17.05 5.78
N SER A 316 -4.56 17.69 6.89
CA SER A 316 -3.44 17.24 7.73
C SER A 316 -3.96 16.83 9.10
N PHE A 317 -3.58 15.64 9.55
CA PHE A 317 -3.99 15.07 10.82
C PHE A 317 -2.76 14.62 11.60
N GLU A 318 -2.60 15.12 12.83
CA GLU A 318 -1.55 14.69 13.74
C GLU A 318 -1.93 13.34 14.36
N ALA A 319 -0.99 12.38 14.33
CA ALA A 319 -1.21 11.05 14.89
C ALA A 319 -1.32 11.12 16.42
N ASN A 320 -2.35 10.48 16.97
CA ASN A 320 -2.63 10.46 18.40
C ASN A 320 -2.98 9.04 18.87
N ASN A 321 -2.96 8.77 20.17
CA ASN A 321 -3.30 7.46 20.73
C ASN A 321 -4.77 7.09 20.50
N HIS A 322 -5.66 8.09 20.58
CA HIS A 322 -7.10 7.92 20.44
C HIS A 322 -7.77 9.26 20.11
N GLY A 323 -9.08 9.22 19.87
CA GLY A 323 -9.89 10.39 19.52
C GLY A 323 -10.07 10.52 18.01
N CYS A 324 -10.76 11.56 17.59
CA CYS A 324 -11.02 11.81 16.18
C CYS A 324 -10.93 13.30 15.85
N ALA A 325 -10.64 13.58 14.59
CA ALA A 325 -10.66 14.92 14.02
C ALA A 325 -11.31 14.86 12.64
N ASP A 326 -12.09 15.89 12.31
CA ASP A 326 -12.72 16.05 11.01
C ASP A 326 -12.28 17.35 10.34
N GLN A 327 -12.22 17.33 9.02
CA GLN A 327 -11.99 18.49 8.18
C GLN A 327 -12.95 18.46 7.00
N GLN A 328 -13.62 19.59 6.77
CA GLN A 328 -14.52 19.78 5.64
C GLN A 328 -13.83 20.63 4.57
N ILE A 329 -13.97 20.21 3.32
CA ILE A 329 -13.45 20.89 2.14
C ILE A 329 -14.63 21.21 1.23
N MET A 330 -14.76 22.47 0.86
CA MET A 330 -15.73 22.92 -0.13
C MET A 330 -15.04 23.03 -1.48
N PHE A 331 -15.42 22.16 -2.42
CA PHE A 331 -15.07 22.29 -3.82
C PHE A 331 -16.25 22.83 -4.61
N ASP A 332 -15.98 23.45 -5.77
CA ASP A 332 -17.05 23.98 -6.63
C ASP A 332 -18.06 22.91 -7.09
N VAL A 333 -17.68 21.64 -7.05
CA VAL A 333 -18.49 20.50 -7.52
C VAL A 333 -19.12 19.66 -6.41
N ALA A 334 -18.59 19.73 -5.19
CA ALA A 334 -19.05 18.94 -4.06
C ALA A 334 -18.45 19.42 -2.74
N CYS A 335 -19.11 19.07 -1.64
CA CYS A 335 -18.57 19.15 -0.30
C CYS A 335 -17.95 17.79 0.09
N VAL A 336 -16.74 17.80 0.64
CA VAL A 336 -16.04 16.60 1.11
C VAL A 336 -15.73 16.76 2.59
N SER A 337 -16.22 15.84 3.42
CA SER A 337 -15.85 15.72 4.83
C SER A 337 -14.94 14.52 5.01
N ALA A 338 -13.78 14.75 5.63
CA ALA A 338 -12.80 13.74 5.94
C ALA A 338 -12.63 13.67 7.46
N LYS A 339 -12.98 12.52 8.03
CA LYS A 339 -12.80 12.21 9.45
C LYS A 339 -11.72 11.16 9.61
N VAL A 340 -10.83 11.39 10.56
CA VAL A 340 -9.81 10.44 10.98
C VAL A 340 -10.03 10.11 12.44
N THR A 341 -10.18 8.82 12.73
CA THR A 341 -10.27 8.29 14.09
C THR A 341 -9.01 7.52 14.39
N TRP A 342 -8.37 7.85 15.51
CA TRP A 342 -7.17 7.20 15.99
C TRP A 342 -7.50 6.11 17.00
N SER A 343 -6.75 5.02 16.96
CA SER A 343 -6.84 3.95 17.96
C SER A 343 -5.50 3.28 18.18
N THR A 344 -5.15 3.04 19.43
CA THR A 344 -4.10 2.08 19.74
C THR A 344 -4.59 0.65 19.47
N VAL A 345 -3.64 -0.25 19.17
CA VAL A 345 -3.91 -1.67 18.93
C VAL A 345 -3.55 -2.44 20.20
N PRO A 346 -4.53 -2.96 20.97
CA PRO A 346 -4.27 -3.69 22.21
C PRO A 346 -3.50 -5.00 22.01
N PHE A 347 -3.09 -5.59 23.14
CA PHE A 347 -2.39 -6.89 23.21
C PHE A 347 -3.28 -8.07 22.96
#